data_AF-A0A958VSI0-F1
#
_entry.id   AF-A0A958VSI0-F1
#
_cell.length_a   1.000
_cell.length_b   1.000
_cell.length_c   1.000
_cell.angle_alpha   90.00
_cell.angle_beta   90.00
_cell.angle_gamma   90.00
#
_symmetry.space_group_name_H-M   'P 1'
#
loop_
_entity.id
_entity.type
_entity.pdbx_description
1 polymer ?
#
loop_
_entity_poly.entity_id
_entity_poly.type
_entity_poly.pdbx_seq_one_letter_code
_entity_poly.pdbx_strand_id
1 'polypeptide(L)' 'MKKVLVTGAAGFIGYHLSKLLATNQYEVVGIDNINDYYDPDLKLARL' A
#
# COMPACT_ATOMS: atom_id res chain seq x y z
N MET A 1 -7.55 4.42 20.11
CA MET A 1 -7.14 3.86 18.81
C MET A 1 -6.59 4.98 17.95
N LYS A 2 -5.43 4.80 17.32
CA LYS A 2 -4.89 5.76 16.33
C LYS A 2 -5.40 5.37 14.94
N LYS A 3 -5.81 6.37 14.15
CA LYS A 3 -6.23 6.17 12.75
C LYS A 3 -5.03 6.36 11.82
N VAL A 4 -4.89 5.51 10.82
CA VAL A 4 -3.81 5.56 9.83
C VAL A 4 -4.41 5.50 8.43
N LEU A 5 -4.00 6.43 7.56
CA LEU A 5 -4.29 6.42 6.13
C LEU A 5 -3.13 5.76 5.39
N VAL A 6 -3.43 4.74 4.58
CA VAL A 6 -2.45 4.05 3.73
C VAL A 6 -2.82 4.28 2.26
N THR A 7 -1.95 4.96 1.52
CA THR A 7 -2.05 5.10 0.05
C THR A 7 -1.32 3.95 -0.63
N GLY A 8 -1.87 3.41 -1.73
CA GLY A 8 -1.33 2.21 -2.37
C GLY A 8 -1.61 0.95 -1.56
N ALA A 9 -2.74 0.92 -0.82
CA ALA A 9 -3.07 -0.12 0.15
C ALA A 9 -3.29 -1.52 -0.47
N ALA A 10 -3.63 -1.60 -1.76
CA ALA A 10 -3.79 -2.86 -2.49
C ALA A 10 -2.49 -3.33 -3.15
N GLY A 11 -1.45 -2.48 -3.22
CA GLY A 11 -0.12 -2.86 -3.67
C GLY A 11 0.59 -3.80 -2.68
N PHE A 12 1.69 -4.44 -3.13
CA PHE A 12 2.45 -5.42 -2.34
C PHE A 12 2.81 -4.89 -0.93
N ILE A 13 3.48 -3.74 -0.86
CA ILE A 13 3.91 -3.15 0.42
C ILE A 13 2.69 -2.67 1.23
N GLY A 14 1.74 -2.00 0.57
CA GLY A 14 0.57 -1.44 1.23
C GLY A 14 -0.30 -2.50 1.89
N TYR A 15 -0.47 -3.66 1.25
CA TYR A 15 -1.21 -4.78 1.81
C TYR A 15 -0.54 -5.32 3.08
N HIS A 16 0.75 -5.62 3.03
CA HIS A 16 1.49 -6.15 4.18
C HIS A 16 1.54 -5.15 5.34
N LEU A 17 1.72 -3.86 5.05
CA LEU A 17 1.69 -2.80 6.05
C LEU A 17 0.30 -2.65 6.68
N SER A 18 -0.76 -2.59 5.86
CA SER A 18 -2.14 -2.45 6.34
C SER A 18 -2.54 -3.61 7.24
N LYS A 19 -2.16 -4.84 6.88
CA LYS A 19 -2.37 -6.04 7.71
C LYS A 19 -1.64 -5.95 9.05
N LEU A 20 -0.38 -5.53 9.04
CA LEU A 20 0.41 -5.34 10.27
C LEU A 20 -0.23 -4.28 11.18
N LEU A 21 -0.63 -3.14 10.64
CA LEU A 21 -1.28 -2.07 11.40
C LEU A 21 -2.62 -2.52 11.99
N ALA A 22 -3.47 -3.19 11.21
CA ALA A 22 -4.74 -3.73 11.69
C ALA A 22 -4.53 -4.74 12.83
N THR A 23 -3.51 -5.61 12.70
CA THR A 23 -3.15 -6.59 13.75
C THR A 23 -2.72 -5.91 15.05
N ASN A 24 -2.06 -4.75 14.94
CA ASN A 24 -1.65 -3.91 16.06
C ASN A 24 -2.75 -2.94 16.55
N GLN A 25 -4.03 -3.21 16.24
CA GLN A 25 -5.20 -2.47 16.73
C GLN A 25 -5.25 -1.00 16.29
N TYR A 26 -4.62 -0.69 15.16
CA TYR A 26 -4.83 0.58 14.47
C TYR A 26 -6.10 0.50 13.62
N GLU A 27 -6.83 1.60 13.53
CA GLU A 27 -7.90 1.75 12.55
C GLU A 27 -7.27 2.20 11.23
N VAL A 28 -7.33 1.34 10.22
CA VAL A 28 -6.67 1.56 8.93
C VAL A 28 -7.69 1.95 7.88
N VAL A 29 -7.46 3.08 7.21
CA VAL A 29 -8.19 3.49 6.00
C VAL A 29 -7.24 3.34 4.82
N GLY A 30 -7.57 2.44 3.89
CA GLY A 30 -6.77 2.22 2.68
C GLY A 30 -7.36 2.96 1.49
N ILE A 31 -6.51 3.63 0.70
CA ILE A 31 -6.84 4.18 -0.61
C ILE A 31 -5.87 3.60 -1.63
N ASP A 32 -6.38 3.12 -2.75
CA ASP A 32 -5.59 2.66 -3.87
C ASP A 32 -6.25 3.09 -5.18
N ASN A 33 -5.43 3.42 -6.18
CA ASN A 33 -5.90 3.79 -7.51
C ASN A 33 -6.06 2.55 -8.42
N ILE A 34 -5.59 1.37 -7.98
CA ILE A 34 -5.58 0.11 -8.73
C ILE A 34 -5.07 0.33 -10.17
N ASN A 35 -4.05 1.17 -10.29
CA ASN A 35 -3.48 1.52 -11.58
C ASN A 35 -2.32 0.59 -11.91
N ASP A 36 -2.10 0.38 -13.19
CA ASP A 36 -0.95 -0.29 -13.79
C ASP A 36 0.30 0.61 -13.82
N TYR A 37 0.32 1.68 -13.00
CA TYR A 37 1.16 2.87 -13.13
C TYR A 37 2.67 2.62 -13.11
N TYR A 38 3.10 1.43 -12.70
CA TYR A 38 4.45 0.99 -12.99
C TYR A 38 4.40 -0.19 -13.93
N ASP A 39 4.56 0.12 -15.22
CA ASP A 39 5.12 -0.82 -16.17
C ASP A 39 6.42 -1.38 -15.57
N PRO A 40 6.57 -2.71 -15.42
CA PRO A 40 7.82 -3.33 -15.02
C PRO A 40 9.03 -2.78 -15.78
N ASP A 41 8.85 -2.40 -17.05
CA ASP A 41 9.88 -1.83 -17.91
C ASP A 41 10.38 -0.46 -17.42
N LEU A 42 9.50 0.34 -16.80
CA LEU A 42 9.85 1.62 -16.17
C LEU A 42 10.72 1.44 -14.91
N LYS A 43 10.62 0.26 -14.27
CA LYS A 43 11.46 -0.13 -13.13
C LYS A 43 12.82 -0.66 -13.61
N LEU A 44 12.82 -1.45 -14.69
CA LEU A 44 14.03 -1.93 -15.37
C LEU A 44 14.88 -0.78 -15.94
N ALA A 45 14.25 0.26 -16.50
CA ALA A 45 14.94 1.42 -17.04
C ALA A 45 15.64 2.30 -15.97
N ARG A 46 15.42 2.05 -14.68
CA ARG A 46 16.00 2.78 -13.54
C ARG A 46 17.04 1.98 -12.75
N LEU A 47 17.31 0.74 -13.17
CA LEU A 47 18.38 -0.13 -12.65
C LEU A 47 19.61 -0.05 -13.55
#